data_AF-A0A239GJ36-F1
#
_entry.id   AF-A0A239GJ36-F1
#
_cell.length_a   1.000
_cell.length_b   1.000
_cell.length_c   1.000
_cell.angle_alpha   90.00
_cell.angle_beta   90.00
_cell.angle_gamma   90.00
#
_symmetry.space_group_name_H-M   'P 1'
#
loop_
_entity.id
_entity.type
_entity.pdbx_description
1 polymer ?
#
loop_
_entity_poly.entity_id
_entity_poly.type
_entity_poly.pdbx_seq_one_letter_code
_entity_poly.pdbx_strand_id
1 'polypeptide(L)'
;MPFDPADPADPDNWSGGDYELLVRYAPADQALLERAYQAVWQVTGRDATAGDGVVRLPGGHRVVCHSGPVLDEDGTGWLYFGVPLGALGRIDPRVCGYPTEDGHSFAWRRPLDDWLASVAFRLLEPVPFRAALIGFEVFTDLYLNLADGEPIEGYARLADRYSGIVLSGPPPIYHPANR
;
A
#
# COMPACT_ATOMS: atom_id res chain seq x y z
N MET A 1 -10.65 -21.12 -18.87
CA MET A 1 -11.09 -20.84 -17.49
C MET A 1 -11.36 -19.34 -17.40
N PRO A 2 -12.41 -18.86 -16.73
CA PRO A 2 -12.46 -17.45 -16.38
C PRO A 2 -11.24 -17.13 -15.49
N PHE A 3 -10.57 -16.01 -15.76
CA PHE A 3 -9.46 -15.55 -14.94
C PHE A 3 -9.98 -15.17 -13.55
N ASP A 4 -9.43 -15.79 -12.50
CA ASP A 4 -9.75 -15.45 -11.11
C ASP A 4 -8.65 -14.55 -10.53
N PRO A 5 -8.92 -13.26 -10.26
CA PRO A 5 -7.94 -12.35 -9.66
C PRO A 5 -7.57 -12.70 -8.21
N ALA A 6 -8.27 -13.65 -7.59
CA ALA A 6 -7.98 -14.17 -6.26
C ALA A 6 -7.24 -15.52 -6.27
N ASP A 7 -6.86 -16.03 -7.44
CA ASP A 7 -6.07 -17.26 -7.55
C ASP A 7 -4.57 -16.96 -7.34
N PRO A 8 -3.97 -17.34 -6.20
CA PRO A 8 -2.55 -17.10 -5.96
C PRO A 8 -1.64 -17.96 -6.85
N ALA A 9 -2.14 -19.04 -7.46
CA ALA A 9 -1.37 -19.91 -8.33
C ALA A 9 -1.23 -19.37 -9.77
N ASP A 10 -2.00 -18.34 -10.13
CA ASP A 10 -1.93 -17.70 -11.44
C ASP A 10 -0.83 -16.62 -11.45
N PRO A 11 0.30 -16.82 -12.15
CA PRO A 11 1.42 -15.89 -12.13
C PRO A 11 1.08 -14.52 -12.73
N ASP A 12 0.10 -14.44 -13.63
CA ASP A 12 -0.29 -13.18 -14.25
C ASP A 12 -0.94 -12.23 -13.24
N ASN A 13 -1.55 -12.78 -12.16
CA ASN A 13 -2.10 -11.97 -11.07
C ASN A 13 -1.02 -11.15 -10.36
N TRP A 14 0.23 -11.59 -10.37
CA TRP A 14 1.35 -10.98 -9.63
C TRP A 14 2.23 -10.06 -10.51
N SER A 15 1.78 -9.77 -11.72
CA SER A 15 2.55 -8.97 -12.69
C SER A 15 2.25 -7.47 -12.61
N GLY A 16 3.12 -6.66 -13.22
CA GLY A 16 2.87 -5.22 -13.44
C GLY A 16 3.19 -4.30 -12.26
N GLY A 17 3.85 -4.79 -11.22
CA GLY A 17 4.14 -4.02 -10.01
C GLY A 17 2.93 -3.92 -9.07
N ASP A 18 3.08 -3.14 -8.00
CA ASP A 18 2.10 -3.10 -6.91
C ASP A 18 1.53 -1.71 -6.69
N TYR A 19 0.24 -1.67 -6.36
CA TYR A 19 -0.37 -0.51 -5.73
C TYR A 19 -0.39 -0.72 -4.22
N GLU A 20 0.29 0.14 -3.49
CA GLU A 20 0.79 -0.15 -2.16
C GLU A 20 0.31 0.84 -1.11
N LEU A 21 0.22 0.35 0.12
CA LEU A 21 0.31 1.13 1.35
C LEU A 21 1.67 0.83 1.99
N LEU A 22 2.46 1.88 2.26
CA LEU A 22 3.74 1.79 2.94
C LEU A 22 3.69 2.55 4.27
N VAL A 23 3.88 1.86 5.38
CA VAL A 23 3.85 2.43 6.72
C VAL A 23 5.26 2.48 7.30
N ARG A 24 5.66 3.64 7.83
CA ARG A 24 6.98 3.84 8.45
C ARG A 24 6.90 3.84 9.97
N TYR A 25 7.84 3.12 10.59
CA TYR A 25 8.10 3.08 12.02
C TYR A 25 9.54 3.51 12.29
N ALA A 26 9.73 4.50 13.16
CA ALA A 26 11.06 4.95 13.57
C ALA A 26 11.01 5.53 15.00
N PRO A 27 11.75 4.94 15.96
CA PRO A 27 12.51 3.69 15.85
C PRO A 27 11.57 2.47 15.70
N ALA A 28 12.10 1.37 15.17
CA ALA A 28 11.41 0.09 15.08
C ALA A 28 12.28 -1.07 15.61
N ASP A 29 11.61 -2.12 16.08
CA ASP A 29 12.21 -3.40 16.41
C ASP A 29 11.40 -4.56 15.79
N GLN A 30 11.95 -5.78 15.87
CA GLN A 30 11.30 -6.97 15.32
C GLN A 30 9.89 -7.20 15.90
N ALA A 31 9.70 -6.90 17.19
CA ALA A 31 8.44 -7.13 17.87
C ALA A 31 7.36 -6.13 17.41
N LEU A 32 7.72 -4.87 17.17
CA LEU A 32 6.86 -3.86 16.59
C LEU A 32 6.44 -4.24 15.17
N LEU A 33 7.40 -4.67 14.35
CA LEU A 33 7.13 -5.05 12.96
C LEU A 33 6.28 -6.32 12.85
N GLU A 34 6.50 -7.30 13.72
CA GLU A 34 5.62 -8.48 13.80
C GLU A 34 4.19 -8.06 14.19
N ARG A 35 4.02 -7.19 15.19
CA ARG A 35 2.69 -6.66 15.55
C ARG A 35 2.05 -5.90 14.39
N ALA A 36 2.80 -5.07 13.69
CA ALA A 36 2.34 -4.32 12.52
C ALA A 36 1.86 -5.27 11.41
N TYR A 37 2.65 -6.30 11.13
CA TYR A 37 2.33 -7.33 10.15
C TYR A 37 1.07 -8.13 10.54
N GLN A 38 0.90 -8.50 11.80
CA GLN A 38 -0.34 -9.15 12.25
C GLN A 38 -1.54 -8.20 12.16
N ALA A 39 -1.36 -6.93 12.55
CA ALA A 39 -2.42 -5.93 12.55
C ALA A 39 -2.95 -5.65 11.13
N VAL A 40 -2.09 -5.57 10.11
CA VAL A 40 -2.56 -5.31 8.73
C VAL A 40 -3.46 -6.42 8.23
N TRP A 41 -3.18 -7.68 8.57
CA TRP A 41 -4.04 -8.80 8.19
C TRP A 41 -5.36 -8.83 8.95
N GLN A 42 -5.37 -8.40 10.21
CA GLN A 42 -6.60 -8.25 10.99
C GLN A 42 -7.51 -7.17 10.38
N VAL A 43 -6.96 -6.00 10.03
CA VAL A 43 -7.78 -4.90 9.50
C VAL A 43 -8.21 -5.12 8.04
N THR A 44 -7.43 -5.88 7.25
CA THR A 44 -7.81 -6.21 5.87
C THR A 44 -8.76 -7.40 5.77
N GLY A 45 -8.93 -8.19 6.84
CA GLY A 45 -9.90 -9.30 6.90
C GLY A 45 -9.48 -10.53 6.08
N ARG A 46 -8.19 -10.88 6.14
CA ARG A 46 -7.51 -11.87 5.27
C ARG A 46 -7.90 -13.35 5.48
N ASP A 47 -7.69 -14.13 4.40
CA ASP A 47 -7.29 -15.56 4.41
C ASP A 47 -5.83 -15.71 3.90
N ALA A 48 -4.94 -16.35 4.67
CA ALA A 48 -3.49 -16.06 4.70
C ALA A 48 -2.54 -17.26 4.61
N THR A 49 -1.53 -17.20 3.73
CA THR A 49 -0.32 -18.05 3.81
C THR A 49 0.95 -17.26 3.50
N ALA A 50 1.90 -17.19 4.45
CA ALA A 50 3.28 -16.72 4.23
C ALA A 50 3.46 -15.47 3.33
N GLY A 51 3.13 -14.27 3.85
CA GLY A 51 3.30 -13.00 3.10
C GLY A 51 2.18 -12.71 2.08
N ASP A 52 1.61 -13.74 1.47
CA ASP A 52 0.64 -13.61 0.36
C ASP A 52 -0.78 -13.98 0.78
N GLY A 53 -1.78 -13.20 0.36
CA GLY A 53 -3.16 -13.42 0.77
C GLY A 53 -4.17 -12.97 -0.26
N VAL A 54 -5.44 -13.10 0.10
CA VAL A 54 -6.55 -12.56 -0.67
C VAL A 54 -7.30 -11.54 0.19
N VAL A 55 -7.59 -10.39 -0.39
CA VAL A 55 -8.36 -9.31 0.24
C VAL A 55 -9.62 -9.01 -0.56
N ARG A 56 -10.65 -8.47 0.12
CA ARG A 56 -11.85 -7.95 -0.52
C ARG A 56 -11.78 -6.43 -0.63
N LEU A 57 -11.85 -5.91 -1.86
CA LEU A 57 -11.83 -4.48 -2.16
C LEU A 57 -13.23 -3.84 -1.99
N PRO A 58 -13.35 -2.49 -1.95
CA PRO A 58 -14.62 -1.78 -1.78
C PRO A 58 -15.73 -2.14 -2.79
N GLY A 59 -15.37 -2.61 -3.99
CA GLY A 59 -16.31 -3.10 -5.01
C GLY A 59 -16.78 -4.54 -4.79
N GLY A 60 -16.37 -5.20 -3.71
CA GLY A 60 -16.70 -6.59 -3.39
C GLY A 60 -15.82 -7.62 -4.10
N HIS A 61 -14.97 -7.21 -5.05
CA HIS A 61 -14.01 -8.08 -5.71
C HIS A 61 -12.98 -8.63 -4.72
N ARG A 62 -12.59 -9.89 -4.92
CA ARG A 62 -11.47 -10.52 -4.22
C ARG A 62 -10.26 -10.46 -5.14
N VAL A 63 -9.11 -10.09 -4.59
CA VAL A 63 -7.84 -10.03 -5.32
C VAL A 63 -6.72 -10.58 -4.46
N VAL A 64 -5.68 -11.13 -5.09
CA VAL A 64 -4.44 -11.42 -4.40
C VAL A 64 -3.79 -10.12 -3.88
N CYS A 65 -3.00 -10.25 -2.83
CA CYS A 65 -2.26 -9.18 -2.19
C CYS A 65 -1.06 -9.78 -1.44
N HIS A 66 -0.10 -8.95 -1.06
CA HIS A 66 1.00 -9.38 -0.20
C HIS A 66 1.36 -8.31 0.83
N SER A 67 2.07 -8.71 1.87
CA SER A 67 2.61 -7.79 2.87
C SER A 67 3.85 -8.39 3.51
N GLY A 68 4.74 -7.52 3.99
CA GLY A 68 5.87 -7.94 4.78
C GLY A 68 6.47 -6.80 5.61
N PRO A 69 7.12 -7.15 6.73
CA PRO A 69 7.96 -6.22 7.46
C PRO A 69 9.35 -6.10 6.82
N VAL A 70 9.96 -4.92 6.90
CA VAL A 70 11.38 -4.68 6.60
C VAL A 70 11.99 -3.88 7.75
N LEU A 71 13.16 -4.27 8.22
CA LEU A 71 13.92 -3.56 9.26
C LEU A 71 15.28 -3.20 8.69
N ASP A 72 15.55 -1.90 8.58
CA ASP A 72 16.83 -1.38 8.13
C ASP A 72 17.84 -1.34 9.29
N GLU A 73 19.13 -1.27 8.95
CA GLU A 73 20.23 -1.27 9.93
C GLU A 73 20.21 -0.06 10.88
N ASP A 74 19.62 1.06 10.44
CA ASP A 74 19.48 2.29 11.23
C ASP A 74 18.31 2.23 12.25
N GLY A 75 17.58 1.12 12.28
CA GLY A 75 16.40 0.93 13.12
C GLY A 75 15.12 1.53 12.53
N THR A 76 15.11 1.97 11.28
CA THR A 76 13.89 2.28 10.55
C THR A 76 13.18 0.99 10.15
N GLY A 77 11.90 0.89 10.47
CA GLY A 77 11.05 -0.24 10.13
C GLY A 77 9.96 0.15 9.16
N TRP A 78 9.64 -0.76 8.25
CA TRP A 78 8.63 -0.59 7.23
C TRP A 78 7.64 -1.75 7.27
N LEU A 79 6.38 -1.44 7.03
CA LEU A 79 5.38 -2.42 6.67
C LEU A 79 4.82 -2.03 5.31
N TYR A 80 5.04 -2.88 4.30
CA TYR A 80 4.40 -2.72 3.00
C TYR A 80 3.18 -3.63 2.91
N PHE A 81 2.13 -3.17 2.23
CA PHE A 81 0.97 -3.95 1.83
C PHE A 81 0.69 -3.62 0.36
N GLY A 82 0.82 -4.60 -0.53
CA GLY A 82 0.72 -4.43 -1.97
C GLY A 82 -0.47 -5.18 -2.56
N VAL A 83 -1.14 -4.55 -3.52
CA VAL A 83 -2.12 -5.19 -4.41
C VAL A 83 -1.55 -5.15 -5.84
N PRO A 84 -1.25 -6.31 -6.44
CA PRO A 84 -0.64 -6.35 -7.77
C PRO A 84 -1.52 -5.76 -8.87
N LEU A 85 -0.90 -5.03 -9.80
CA LEU A 85 -1.61 -4.44 -10.95
C LEU A 85 -2.19 -5.51 -11.89
N GLY A 86 -1.55 -6.68 -12.01
CA GLY A 86 -2.06 -7.80 -12.80
C GLY A 86 -3.44 -8.29 -12.33
N ALA A 87 -3.61 -8.45 -11.02
CA ALA A 87 -4.90 -8.78 -10.42
C ALA A 87 -5.92 -7.62 -10.53
N LEU A 88 -5.48 -6.37 -10.36
CA LEU A 88 -6.33 -5.18 -10.51
C LEU A 88 -6.81 -4.99 -11.96
N GLY A 89 -5.97 -5.24 -12.96
CA GLY A 89 -6.32 -5.15 -14.39
C GLY A 89 -7.40 -6.14 -14.83
N ARG A 90 -7.56 -7.24 -14.09
CA ARG A 90 -8.63 -8.23 -14.33
C ARG A 90 -9.99 -7.78 -13.81
N ILE A 91 -10.04 -6.90 -12.81
CA ILE A 91 -11.30 -6.34 -12.27
C ILE A 91 -11.63 -4.98 -12.89
N ASP A 92 -10.62 -4.24 -13.35
CA ASP A 92 -10.78 -2.93 -13.95
C ASP A 92 -9.80 -2.75 -15.13
N PRO A 93 -10.28 -2.77 -16.39
CA PRO A 93 -9.41 -2.67 -17.56
C PRO A 93 -8.69 -1.31 -17.67
N ARG A 94 -9.10 -0.30 -16.90
CA ARG A 94 -8.44 1.02 -16.84
C ARG A 94 -7.09 1.00 -16.12
N VAL A 95 -6.77 -0.11 -15.43
CA VAL A 95 -5.46 -0.33 -14.79
C VAL A 95 -4.40 -0.73 -15.82
N CYS A 96 -4.81 -1.37 -16.93
CA CYS A 96 -3.90 -1.79 -17.98
C CYS A 96 -3.12 -0.57 -18.53
N GLY A 97 -1.79 -0.67 -18.57
CA GLY A 97 -0.93 0.42 -19.06
C GLY A 97 -0.60 1.49 -18.02
N TYR A 98 -1.05 1.36 -16.75
CA TYR A 98 -0.51 2.19 -15.68
C TYR A 98 0.96 1.78 -15.37
N PRO A 99 1.88 2.70 -15.07
CA PRO A 99 1.71 4.16 -14.90
C PRO A 99 1.87 5.01 -16.17
N THR A 100 1.96 4.41 -17.37
CA THR A 100 2.43 5.08 -18.59
C THR A 100 1.34 5.80 -19.41
N GLU A 101 0.05 5.56 -19.15
CA GLU A 101 -1.05 6.29 -19.82
C GLU A 101 -1.52 7.52 -19.01
N ASP A 102 -1.53 8.68 -19.66
CA ASP A 102 -1.71 9.99 -19.02
C ASP A 102 -3.15 10.24 -18.50
N GLY A 103 -3.26 10.66 -17.24
CA GLY A 103 -4.35 11.52 -16.72
C GLY A 103 -5.67 10.85 -16.32
N HIS A 104 -5.91 9.57 -16.65
CA HIS A 104 -7.18 8.89 -16.33
C HIS A 104 -7.12 7.93 -15.13
N SER A 105 -5.93 7.72 -14.56
CA SER A 105 -5.72 6.74 -13.49
C SER A 105 -6.51 7.05 -12.21
N PHE A 106 -6.81 8.32 -11.93
CA PHE A 106 -7.60 8.71 -10.75
C PHE A 106 -8.95 8.01 -10.67
N ALA A 107 -9.59 7.72 -11.80
CA ALA A 107 -10.92 7.14 -11.81
C ALA A 107 -10.97 5.72 -11.23
N TRP A 108 -9.85 4.98 -11.26
CA TRP A 108 -9.73 3.67 -10.62
C TRP A 108 -8.89 3.72 -9.34
N ARG A 109 -7.88 4.60 -9.27
CA ARG A 109 -7.02 4.75 -8.09
C ARG A 109 -7.75 5.33 -6.89
N ARG A 110 -8.63 6.32 -7.07
CA ARG A 110 -9.29 7.01 -5.93
C ARG A 110 -10.04 6.08 -4.98
N PRO A 111 -10.89 5.14 -5.45
CA PRO A 111 -11.51 4.17 -4.54
C PRO A 111 -10.51 3.26 -3.83
N LEU A 112 -9.39 2.91 -4.48
CA LEU A 112 -8.33 2.08 -3.88
C LEU A 112 -7.51 2.88 -2.85
N ASP A 113 -7.17 4.13 -3.18
CA ASP A 113 -6.55 5.13 -2.31
C ASP A 113 -7.34 5.32 -1.02
N ASP A 114 -8.64 5.59 -1.12
CA ASP A 114 -9.52 5.81 0.02
C ASP A 114 -9.60 4.55 0.89
N TRP A 115 -9.61 3.37 0.27
CA TRP A 115 -9.58 2.11 0.99
C TRP A 115 -8.26 1.88 1.72
N LEU A 116 -7.11 2.10 1.06
CA LEU A 116 -5.79 2.00 1.69
C LEU A 116 -5.62 3.04 2.81
N ALA A 117 -6.14 4.25 2.65
CA ALA A 117 -6.18 5.25 3.71
C ALA A 117 -7.02 4.76 4.91
N SER A 118 -8.16 4.10 4.65
CA SER A 118 -8.96 3.49 5.72
C SER A 118 -8.24 2.32 6.42
N VAL A 119 -7.41 1.56 5.71
CA VAL A 119 -6.54 0.53 6.30
C VAL A 119 -5.52 1.21 7.21
N ALA A 120 -4.84 2.24 6.73
CA ALA A 120 -3.87 3.01 7.51
C ALA A 120 -4.50 3.62 8.77
N PHE A 121 -5.71 4.21 8.68
CA PHE A 121 -6.39 4.74 9.86
C PHE A 121 -6.73 3.67 10.89
N ARG A 122 -7.12 2.47 10.47
CA ARG A 122 -7.40 1.35 11.37
C ARG A 122 -6.14 0.75 11.99
N LEU A 123 -4.99 0.90 11.35
CA LEU A 123 -3.69 0.50 11.91
C LEU A 123 -3.21 1.41 13.06
N LEU A 124 -3.66 2.67 13.09
CA LEU A 124 -3.22 3.64 14.12
C LEU A 124 -3.57 3.22 15.55
N GLU A 125 -4.63 2.45 15.75
CA GLU A 125 -5.05 1.97 17.08
C GLU A 125 -4.14 0.84 17.62
N PRO A 126 -3.96 -0.30 16.93
CA PRO A 126 -3.12 -1.39 17.42
C PRO A 126 -1.62 -1.08 17.33
N VAL A 127 -1.19 -0.31 16.33
CA VAL A 127 0.24 -0.04 16.07
C VAL A 127 0.41 1.39 15.52
N PRO A 128 0.53 2.40 16.39
CA PRO A 128 0.70 3.79 15.98
C PRO A 128 1.96 3.98 15.11
N PHE A 129 1.81 4.73 14.02
CA PHE A 129 2.89 5.15 13.13
C PHE A 129 2.82 6.66 12.92
N ARG A 130 3.88 7.30 12.39
CA ARG A 130 3.86 8.74 12.14
C ARG A 130 3.22 9.10 10.80
N ALA A 131 3.65 8.43 9.74
CA ALA A 131 3.16 8.63 8.39
C ALA A 131 3.11 7.32 7.59
N ALA A 132 2.23 7.29 6.59
CA ALA A 132 2.16 6.21 5.61
C ALA A 132 1.94 6.78 4.19
N LEU A 133 2.53 6.14 3.17
CA LEU A 133 2.39 6.50 1.77
C LEU A 133 1.44 5.52 1.05
N ILE A 134 0.72 6.01 0.06
CA ILE A 134 -0.18 5.22 -0.77
C ILE A 134 0.11 5.52 -2.24
N GLY A 135 0.37 4.51 -3.07
CA GLY A 135 0.63 4.72 -4.48
C GLY A 135 1.24 3.52 -5.17
N PHE A 136 1.63 3.68 -6.42
CA PHE A 136 2.30 2.63 -7.18
C PHE A 136 3.78 2.55 -6.84
N GLU A 137 4.24 1.35 -6.48
CA GLU A 137 5.64 1.04 -6.17
C GLU A 137 6.29 2.07 -5.22
N VAL A 138 5.54 2.57 -4.23
CA VAL A 138 6.04 3.61 -3.32
C VAL A 138 7.18 3.10 -2.45
N PHE A 139 7.22 1.80 -2.13
CA PHE A 139 8.35 1.20 -1.44
C PHE A 139 9.60 1.25 -2.30
N THR A 140 9.51 0.80 -3.56
CA THR A 140 10.63 0.81 -4.49
C THR A 140 11.11 2.24 -4.80
N ASP A 141 10.19 3.18 -5.05
CA ASP A 141 10.51 4.59 -5.31
C ASP A 141 11.21 5.23 -4.10
N LEU A 142 10.73 4.96 -2.88
CA LEU A 142 11.36 5.44 -1.66
C LEU A 142 12.76 4.83 -1.44
N TYR A 143 12.93 3.52 -1.64
CA TYR A 143 14.22 2.86 -1.45
C TYR A 143 15.27 3.23 -2.52
N LEU A 144 14.84 3.51 -3.76
CA LEU A 144 15.75 3.78 -4.88
C LEU A 144 16.02 5.26 -5.12
N ASN A 145 15.03 6.14 -4.89
CA ASN A 145 15.08 7.53 -5.32
C ASN A 145 15.10 8.54 -4.17
N LEU A 146 14.75 8.16 -2.95
CA LEU A 146 14.99 9.00 -1.78
C LEU A 146 16.37 8.74 -1.20
N ALA A 147 17.35 9.42 -1.79
CA ALA A 147 18.61 9.67 -1.15
C ALA A 147 18.39 10.47 0.15
N ASP A 148 18.91 9.95 1.26
CA ASP A 148 19.26 10.66 2.49
C ASP A 148 18.15 11.39 3.26
N GLY A 149 17.44 10.65 4.12
CA GLY A 149 17.00 11.17 5.43
C GLY A 149 15.84 12.16 5.47
N GLU A 150 15.22 12.51 4.34
CA GLU A 150 14.04 13.39 4.35
C GLU A 150 12.81 12.66 4.93
N PRO A 151 12.11 13.25 5.93
CA PRO A 151 10.96 12.61 6.55
C PRO A 151 9.81 12.45 5.54
N ILE A 152 9.10 11.32 5.59
CA ILE A 152 7.87 11.09 4.81
C ILE A 152 6.87 12.23 5.04
N GLU A 153 6.84 12.85 6.21
CA GLU A 153 5.98 13.98 6.52
C GLU A 153 6.22 15.20 5.60
N GLY A 154 7.44 15.34 5.06
CA GLY A 154 7.79 16.35 4.06
C GLY A 154 7.07 16.13 2.73
N TYR A 155 6.73 14.87 2.39
CA TYR A 155 6.00 14.55 1.16
C TYR A 155 4.64 15.23 1.10
N ALA A 156 3.93 15.38 2.22
CA ALA A 156 2.61 16.03 2.25
C ALA A 156 2.62 17.49 1.72
N ARG A 157 3.79 18.11 1.61
CA ARG A 157 3.95 19.51 1.18
C ARG A 157 4.31 19.67 -0.29
N LEU A 158 4.64 18.60 -1.00
CA LEU A 158 5.02 18.68 -2.41
C LEU A 158 3.80 19.07 -3.26
N ALA A 159 3.96 20.04 -4.16
CA ALA A 159 2.87 20.56 -5.00
C ALA A 159 2.34 19.50 -5.98
N ASP A 160 3.21 18.63 -6.49
CA ASP A 160 2.88 17.54 -7.41
C ASP A 160 3.30 16.19 -6.82
N ARG A 161 2.34 15.27 -6.66
CA ARG A 161 2.52 13.96 -6.01
C ARG A 161 1.66 12.89 -6.65
N TYR A 162 2.34 11.84 -7.10
CA TYR A 162 1.71 10.62 -7.57
C TYR A 162 1.17 9.73 -6.43
N SER A 163 1.63 9.99 -5.20
CA SER A 163 1.28 9.23 -4.00
C SER A 163 0.46 10.05 -3.01
N GLY A 164 -0.50 9.39 -2.37
CA GLY A 164 -1.20 9.90 -1.19
C GLY A 164 -0.38 9.70 0.08
N ILE A 165 -0.73 10.43 1.13
CA ILE A 165 -0.07 10.32 2.43
C ILE A 165 -1.08 10.41 3.58
N VAL A 166 -0.93 9.51 4.55
CA VAL A 166 -1.67 9.54 5.82
C VAL A 166 -0.73 10.04 6.91
N LEU A 167 -1.18 11.04 7.67
CA LEU A 167 -0.49 11.59 8.84
C LEU A 167 -1.27 11.28 10.12
N SER A 168 -0.58 10.80 11.14
CA SER A 168 -1.16 10.33 12.43
C SER A 168 -1.49 11.40 13.47
N GLY A 169 -1.41 12.69 13.10
CA GLY A 169 -1.71 13.80 14.03
C GLY A 169 -3.12 13.69 14.65
N PRO A 170 -3.48 14.48 15.67
CA PRO A 170 -4.86 14.53 16.17
C PRO A 170 -5.64 15.69 15.53
N PRO A 171 -6.63 15.44 14.64
CA PRO A 171 -7.07 14.15 14.10
C PRO A 171 -6.18 13.66 12.94
N PRO A 172 -6.17 12.35 12.64
CA PRO A 172 -5.34 11.84 11.56
C PRO A 172 -5.91 12.32 10.22
N ILE A 173 -5.02 12.62 9.27
CA ILE A 173 -5.39 13.27 8.00
C ILE A 173 -4.85 12.45 6.84
N TYR A 174 -5.70 12.20 5.84
CA TYR A 174 -5.29 11.70 4.54
C TYR A 174 -5.19 12.86 3.55
N HIS A 175 -4.01 13.03 2.96
CA HIS A 175 -3.76 13.93 1.84
C HIS A 175 -3.70 13.10 0.56
N PRO A 176 -4.69 13.22 -0.34
CA PRO A 176 -4.71 12.44 -1.57
C PRO A 176 -3.53 12.76 -2.50
N ALA A 177 -3.19 11.79 -3.36
CA ALA A 177 -2.37 12.04 -4.55
C ALA A 177 -3.03 13.14 -5.40
N ASN A 178 -2.24 14.02 -6.00
CA ASN A 178 -2.73 15.15 -6.79
C ASN A 178 -2.15 15.19 -8.21
N ARG A 179 -1.42 14.14 -8.61
CA ARG A 179 -1.00 13.85 -9.98
C ARG A 179 -1.32 12.42 -10.43
#